data_AF-A0A970J3I2-F1
#
_entry.id   AF-A0A970J3I2-F1
#
_cell.length_a   1.000
_cell.length_b   1.000
_cell.length_c   1.000
_cell.angle_alpha   90.00
_cell.angle_beta   90.00
_cell.angle_gamma   90.00
#
_symmetry.space_group_name_H-M   'P 1'
#
loop_
_entity.id
_entity.type
_entity.pdbx_description
1 polymer ?
#
loop_
_entity_poly.entity_id
_entity_poly.type
_entity_poly.pdbx_seq_one_letter_code
_entity_poly.pdbx_strand_id
1 'polypeptide(L)'
;MIISKEGKIIIPNTFYGRLTPAVFHRRLHRFAAEVETEEGRETVHIPNSGRLQELLFTGNTVGLNYEGHPGRQTRYTLVGAETDAGWAFIDARLPNRILAKAWRKLPPLRDYDRVYPERTWGSSRFDLVLQKDASAETAWLEAKCVTLVREGAGLFPDAPTERGSKHLLELAKVGAAGGKAFVLFFLQHPGGVSVQANQEMDPKFTAAMAAAAQAGVAIHAYRVLPAEETVVLTEVPVLLPLAT
;
A
#
# COMPACT_ATOMS: atom_id res chain seq x y z
N MET A 1 19.42 12.60 -9.61
CA MET A 1 18.24 12.98 -8.79
C MET A 1 17.38 13.87 -9.65
N ILE A 2 16.18 13.43 -10.04
CA ILE A 2 15.15 14.36 -10.53
C ILE A 2 14.12 14.40 -9.41
N ILE A 3 14.40 15.20 -8.36
CA ILE A 3 13.29 15.73 -7.58
C ILE A 3 12.71 16.78 -8.51
N SER A 4 11.55 16.49 -9.12
CA SER A 4 10.89 17.51 -9.93
C SER A 4 10.53 18.68 -8.99
N LYS A 5 10.40 19.88 -9.55
CA LYS A 5 10.00 21.10 -8.82
C LYS A 5 8.65 20.98 -8.07
N GLU A 6 7.96 19.85 -8.14
CA GLU A 6 6.60 19.60 -7.66
C GLU A 6 6.52 18.59 -6.49
N GLY A 7 7.63 18.25 -5.82
CA GLY A 7 7.60 17.32 -4.67
C GLY A 7 7.33 15.86 -5.04
N LYS A 8 7.55 15.48 -6.31
CA LYS A 8 7.44 14.10 -6.80
C LYS A 8 8.73 13.32 -6.55
N ILE A 9 8.58 12.08 -6.10
CA ILE A 9 9.65 11.09 -5.95
C ILE A 9 9.52 10.11 -7.12
N ILE A 10 10.56 10.01 -7.94
CA ILE A 10 10.56 9.13 -9.11
C ILE A 10 11.59 8.02 -8.86
N ILE A 11 11.14 6.78 -8.97
CA ILE A 11 11.99 5.57 -8.86
C ILE A 11 11.81 4.71 -10.11
N PRO A 12 12.79 3.86 -10.48
CA PRO A 12 12.62 2.92 -11.58
C PRO A 12 11.49 1.92 -11.31
N ASN A 13 10.66 1.63 -12.32
CA ASN A 13 9.72 0.52 -12.24
C ASN A 13 10.48 -0.79 -12.48
N THR A 14 10.82 -1.45 -11.38
CA THR A 14 11.37 -2.81 -11.38
C THR A 14 10.36 -3.83 -10.83
N PHE A 15 9.09 -3.42 -10.73
CA PHE A 15 8.06 -4.18 -10.03
C PHE A 15 7.17 -4.97 -10.97
N TYR A 16 6.89 -4.41 -12.15
CA TYR A 16 6.06 -4.98 -13.19
C TYR A 16 6.76 -4.86 -14.54
N GLY A 17 6.54 -5.84 -15.41
CA GLY A 17 6.83 -5.66 -16.83
C GLY A 17 5.68 -4.94 -17.54
N ARG A 18 5.66 -5.04 -18.87
CA ARG A 18 4.49 -4.66 -19.66
C ARG A 18 3.30 -5.51 -19.21
N LEU A 19 2.21 -4.85 -18.81
CA LEU A 19 1.01 -5.54 -18.37
C LEU A 19 0.30 -6.18 -19.56
N THR A 20 -0.11 -7.44 -19.41
CA THR A 20 -1.01 -8.10 -20.35
C THR A 20 -2.45 -7.69 -20.01
N PRO A 21 -3.18 -7.03 -20.92
CA PRO A 21 -4.58 -6.69 -20.69
C PRO A 21 -5.45 -7.95 -20.69
N ALA A 22 -6.50 -7.94 -19.88
CA ALA A 22 -7.50 -8.99 -19.81
C ALA A 22 -8.85 -8.42 -19.35
N VAL A 23 -9.94 -9.16 -19.55
CA VAL A 23 -11.27 -8.81 -19.03
C VAL A 23 -11.55 -9.61 -17.77
N PHE A 24 -11.87 -8.93 -16.67
CA PHE A 24 -12.21 -9.60 -15.43
C PHE A 24 -13.55 -10.32 -15.57
N HIS A 25 -13.58 -11.61 -15.23
CA HIS A 25 -14.83 -12.36 -15.26
C HIS A 25 -15.44 -12.50 -13.87
N ARG A 26 -14.74 -13.17 -12.95
CA ARG A 26 -15.21 -13.38 -11.58
C ARG A 26 -14.07 -13.64 -10.62
N ARG A 27 -14.28 -13.27 -9.36
CA ARG A 27 -13.42 -13.68 -8.27
C ARG A 27 -13.79 -15.11 -7.85
N LEU A 28 -12.80 -16.00 -7.77
CA LEU A 28 -12.99 -17.37 -7.29
C LEU A 28 -12.96 -17.40 -5.76
N HIS A 29 -11.97 -16.73 -5.18
CA HIS A 29 -11.82 -16.51 -3.74
C HIS A 29 -10.85 -15.33 -3.52
N ARG A 30 -10.50 -15.04 -2.26
CA ARG A 30 -9.69 -13.85 -1.91
C ARG A 30 -8.34 -13.73 -2.63
N PHE A 31 -7.79 -14.81 -3.18
CA PHE A 31 -6.46 -14.85 -3.82
C PHE A 31 -6.47 -15.35 -5.27
N ALA A 32 -7.64 -15.57 -5.88
CA ALA A 32 -7.73 -16.02 -7.25
C ALA A 32 -8.97 -15.45 -7.98
N ALA A 33 -8.81 -15.20 -9.28
CA ALA A 33 -9.87 -14.80 -10.18
C ALA A 33 -9.74 -15.53 -11.52
N GLU A 34 -10.84 -15.58 -12.24
CA GLU A 34 -10.86 -15.89 -13.67
C GLU A 34 -10.91 -14.60 -14.48
N VAL A 35 -10.11 -14.56 -15.53
CA VAL A 35 -10.04 -13.46 -16.50
C VAL A 35 -10.05 -14.02 -17.91
N GLU A 36 -10.46 -13.20 -18.88
CA GLU A 36 -10.39 -13.51 -20.31
C GLU A 36 -9.20 -12.78 -20.92
N THR A 37 -8.24 -13.52 -21.46
CA THR A 37 -7.09 -12.99 -22.20
C THR A 37 -7.28 -13.20 -23.70
N GLU A 38 -6.38 -12.67 -24.53
CA GLU A 38 -6.37 -13.00 -25.98
C GLU A 38 -6.15 -14.50 -26.24
N GLU A 39 -5.48 -15.22 -25.34
CA GLU A 39 -5.27 -16.68 -25.41
C GLU A 39 -6.47 -17.48 -24.86
N GLY A 40 -7.48 -16.81 -24.31
CA GLY A 40 -8.66 -17.41 -23.68
C GLY A 40 -8.71 -17.24 -22.16
N ARG A 41 -9.55 -18.06 -21.52
CA ARG A 41 -9.83 -18.05 -20.08
C ARG A 41 -8.63 -18.49 -19.23
N GLU A 42 -8.20 -17.65 -18.30
CA GLU A 42 -7.06 -17.89 -17.42
C GLU A 42 -7.46 -17.75 -15.93
N THR A 43 -6.91 -18.61 -15.07
CA THR A 43 -6.97 -18.40 -13.60
C THR A 43 -5.72 -17.65 -13.14
N VAL A 44 -5.92 -16.51 -12.46
CA VAL A 44 -4.85 -15.60 -12.07
C VAL A 44 -4.82 -15.38 -10.56
N HIS A 45 -3.64 -15.09 -10.01
CA HIS A 45 -3.47 -14.78 -8.60
C HIS A 45 -3.87 -13.32 -8.30
N ILE A 46 -4.57 -13.10 -7.19
CA ILE A 46 -4.85 -11.76 -6.64
C ILE A 46 -3.94 -11.55 -5.42
N PRO A 47 -2.97 -10.62 -5.48
CA PRO A 47 -2.01 -10.35 -4.41
C PRO A 47 -2.57 -9.37 -3.37
N ASN A 48 -3.88 -9.43 -3.10
CA ASN A 48 -4.57 -8.53 -2.18
C ASN A 48 -5.80 -9.23 -1.58
N SER A 49 -5.86 -9.22 -0.25
CA SER A 49 -6.93 -9.87 0.51
C SER A 49 -8.19 -9.02 0.69
N GLY A 50 -8.13 -7.73 0.32
CA GLY A 50 -9.25 -6.79 0.34
C GLY A 50 -10.39 -7.19 -0.59
N ARG A 51 -11.52 -6.50 -0.48
CA ARG A 51 -12.75 -6.80 -1.23
C ARG A 51 -12.64 -6.37 -2.69
N LEU A 52 -12.02 -5.22 -2.96
CA LEU A 52 -11.77 -4.68 -4.30
C LEU A 52 -13.00 -4.69 -5.21
N GLN A 53 -14.21 -4.50 -4.66
CA GLN A 53 -15.46 -4.68 -5.42
C GLN A 53 -15.65 -3.61 -6.48
N GLU A 54 -15.15 -2.41 -6.22
CA GLU A 54 -15.12 -1.26 -7.12
C GLU A 54 -14.09 -1.39 -8.25
N LEU A 55 -13.14 -2.32 -8.13
CA LEU A 55 -12.06 -2.55 -9.11
C LEU A 55 -12.20 -3.89 -9.85
N LEU A 56 -12.73 -4.92 -9.18
CA LEU A 56 -12.80 -6.30 -9.70
C LEU A 56 -14.26 -6.72 -9.91
N PHE A 57 -14.93 -6.05 -10.84
CA PHE A 57 -16.28 -6.39 -11.29
C PHE A 57 -16.27 -7.01 -12.69
N THR A 58 -17.25 -7.86 -12.99
CA THR A 58 -17.35 -8.55 -14.28
C THR A 58 -17.38 -7.56 -15.44
N GLY A 59 -16.51 -7.76 -16.42
CA GLY A 59 -16.36 -6.90 -17.59
C GLY A 59 -15.30 -5.81 -17.45
N ASN A 60 -14.74 -5.56 -16.25
CA ASN A 60 -13.68 -4.55 -16.13
C ASN A 60 -12.40 -4.97 -16.84
N THR A 61 -11.69 -4.03 -17.45
CA THR A 61 -10.33 -4.27 -17.95
C THR A 61 -9.36 -4.37 -16.78
N VAL A 62 -8.53 -5.41 -16.78
CA VAL A 62 -7.50 -5.66 -15.75
C VAL A 62 -6.13 -5.86 -16.39
N GLY A 63 -5.10 -5.52 -15.62
CA GLY A 63 -3.70 -5.64 -16.02
C GLY A 63 -3.03 -6.80 -15.31
N LEU A 64 -2.48 -7.72 -16.09
CA LEU A 64 -1.79 -8.92 -15.61
C LEU A 64 -0.28 -8.74 -15.71
N ASN A 65 0.44 -9.15 -14.66
CA ASN A 65 1.90 -9.28 -14.70
C ASN A 65 2.27 -10.76 -14.83
N TYR A 66 3.04 -11.10 -15.86
CA TYR A 66 3.52 -12.47 -16.06
C TYR A 66 4.63 -12.80 -15.06
N GLU A 67 4.46 -13.88 -14.31
CA GLU A 67 5.41 -14.35 -13.29
C GLU A 67 5.47 -15.89 -13.24
N GLY A 68 5.06 -16.56 -14.33
CA GLY A 68 4.99 -18.00 -14.44
C GLY A 68 6.37 -18.65 -14.38
N HIS A 69 6.50 -19.68 -13.54
CA HIS A 69 7.71 -20.50 -13.39
C HIS A 69 7.32 -21.90 -12.87
N PRO A 70 8.18 -22.94 -12.99
CA PRO A 70 7.81 -24.34 -12.72
C PRO A 70 7.27 -24.68 -11.32
N GLY A 71 7.31 -23.76 -10.34
CA GLY A 71 6.74 -23.94 -9.00
C GLY A 71 5.43 -23.19 -8.75
N ARG A 72 4.92 -22.43 -9.72
CA ARG A 72 3.79 -21.53 -9.54
C ARG A 72 2.52 -22.09 -10.16
N GLN A 73 1.41 -22.02 -9.42
CA GLN A 73 0.11 -22.53 -9.87
C GLN A 73 -0.55 -21.67 -10.96
N THR A 74 -0.32 -20.34 -10.95
CA THR A 74 -0.87 -19.41 -11.96
C THR A 74 0.27 -18.75 -12.73
N ARG A 75 0.11 -18.57 -14.05
CA ARG A 75 1.11 -17.86 -14.88
C ARG A 75 1.16 -16.36 -14.57
N TYR A 76 0.03 -15.79 -14.18
CA TYR A 76 -0.13 -14.35 -13.98
C TYR A 76 -0.52 -13.98 -12.55
N THR A 77 -0.18 -12.73 -12.21
CA THR A 77 -0.75 -11.96 -11.11
C THR A 77 -1.61 -10.84 -11.68
N LEU A 78 -2.83 -10.68 -11.20
CA LEU A 78 -3.65 -9.49 -11.46
C LEU A 78 -3.12 -8.34 -10.60
N VAL A 79 -2.50 -7.35 -11.23
CA VAL A 79 -1.83 -6.23 -10.53
C VAL A 79 -2.50 -4.88 -10.78
N GLY A 80 -3.30 -4.75 -11.84
CA GLY A 80 -3.97 -3.50 -12.20
C GLY A 80 -5.45 -3.71 -12.52
N ALA A 81 -6.25 -2.68 -12.28
CA ALA A 81 -7.63 -2.57 -12.73
C ALA A 81 -7.85 -1.19 -13.35
N GLU A 82 -8.58 -1.14 -14.45
CA GLU A 82 -8.92 0.11 -15.11
C GLU A 82 -9.98 0.87 -14.30
N THR A 83 -9.85 2.20 -14.30
CA THR A 83 -10.77 3.15 -13.68
C THR A 83 -10.87 4.38 -14.58
N ASP A 84 -11.87 5.23 -14.39
CA ASP A 84 -12.00 6.47 -15.16
C ASP A 84 -10.80 7.43 -15.00
N ALA A 85 -10.02 7.28 -13.92
CA ALA A 85 -8.82 8.07 -13.65
C ALA A 85 -7.52 7.39 -14.13
N GLY A 86 -7.61 6.23 -14.79
CA GLY A 86 -6.49 5.39 -15.22
C GLY A 86 -6.31 4.14 -14.38
N TRP A 87 -5.12 3.52 -14.46
CA TRP A 87 -4.85 2.24 -13.80
C TRP A 87 -4.69 2.36 -12.28
N ALA A 88 -5.60 1.72 -11.53
CA ALA A 88 -5.41 1.45 -10.11
C ALA A 88 -4.59 0.15 -9.94
N PHE A 89 -3.53 0.21 -9.13
CA PHE A 89 -2.67 -0.95 -8.87
C PHE A 89 -3.09 -1.64 -7.58
N ILE A 90 -3.55 -2.89 -7.69
CA ILE A 90 -4.14 -3.60 -6.56
C ILE A 90 -3.13 -4.40 -5.74
N ASP A 91 -1.87 -4.49 -6.16
CA ASP A 91 -0.86 -5.32 -5.48
C ASP A 91 -0.50 -4.78 -4.10
N ALA A 92 -1.01 -5.45 -3.06
CA ALA A 92 -0.78 -5.06 -1.68
C ALA A 92 0.67 -5.33 -1.21
N ARG A 93 1.50 -6.00 -2.03
CA ARG A 93 2.92 -6.23 -1.76
C ARG A 93 3.79 -5.09 -2.28
N LEU A 94 3.29 -4.27 -3.20
CA LEU A 94 4.04 -3.17 -3.81
C LEU A 94 4.59 -2.16 -2.77
N PRO A 95 3.87 -1.79 -1.70
CA PRO A 95 4.40 -0.89 -0.67
C PRO A 95 5.73 -1.40 -0.07
N ASN A 96 5.76 -2.66 0.37
CA ASN A 96 6.96 -3.25 0.96
C ASN A 96 8.08 -3.42 -0.08
N ARG A 97 7.75 -3.72 -1.34
CA ARG A 97 8.73 -3.80 -2.44
C ARG A 97 9.36 -2.43 -2.72
N ILE A 98 8.57 -1.35 -2.69
CA ILE A 98 9.06 0.02 -2.82
C ILE A 98 9.97 0.36 -1.65
N LEU A 99 9.52 0.09 -0.43
CA LEU A 99 10.31 0.35 0.78
C LEU A 99 11.66 -0.38 0.76
N ALA A 100 11.68 -1.67 0.39
CA ALA A 100 12.91 -2.45 0.29
C ALA A 100 13.94 -1.85 -0.68
N LYS A 101 13.50 -1.22 -1.77
CA LYS A 101 14.39 -0.67 -2.80
C LYS A 101 14.68 0.83 -2.64
N ALA A 102 13.76 1.59 -2.04
CA ALA A 102 13.74 3.04 -2.15
C ALA A 102 13.32 3.78 -0.88
N TRP A 103 13.30 3.13 0.31
CA TRP A 103 12.93 3.81 1.56
C TRP A 103 13.68 5.14 1.78
N ARG A 104 14.99 5.21 1.49
CA ARG A 104 15.79 6.46 1.61
C ARG A 104 15.31 7.60 0.71
N LYS A 105 14.50 7.31 -0.32
CA LYS A 105 13.93 8.33 -1.20
C LYS A 105 12.70 8.99 -0.59
N LEU A 106 12.07 8.37 0.41
CA LEU A 106 10.94 8.94 1.13
C LEU A 106 11.45 9.96 2.15
N PRO A 107 11.03 11.23 2.07
CA PRO A 107 11.48 12.30 2.96
C PRO A 107 11.50 11.96 4.46
N PRO A 108 10.45 11.35 5.07
CA PRO A 108 10.45 11.07 6.50
C PRO A 108 11.49 10.02 6.92
N LEU A 109 12.01 9.22 5.97
CA LEU A 109 12.93 8.11 6.27
C LEU A 109 14.38 8.42 5.87
N ARG A 110 14.63 9.52 5.16
CA ARG A 110 15.92 9.79 4.51
C ARG A 110 17.11 9.93 5.47
N ASP A 111 16.84 10.28 6.73
CA ASP A 111 17.85 10.58 7.76
C ASP A 111 18.24 9.35 8.60
N TYR A 112 17.69 8.17 8.28
CA TYR A 112 18.10 6.89 8.88
C TYR A 112 19.21 6.24 8.05
N ASP A 113 20.03 5.43 8.71
CA ASP A 113 21.23 4.81 8.13
C ASP A 113 20.99 3.35 7.74
N ARG A 114 20.25 2.60 8.55
CA ARG A 114 20.02 1.16 8.35
C ARG A 114 18.54 0.84 8.37
N VAL A 115 18.18 -0.25 7.68
CA VAL A 115 16.84 -0.80 7.65
C VAL A 115 16.87 -2.31 7.88
N TYR A 116 15.95 -2.81 8.69
CA TYR A 116 15.78 -4.22 9.00
C TYR A 116 14.33 -4.62 8.75
N PRO A 117 14.05 -5.53 7.81
CA PRO A 117 12.68 -5.96 7.53
C PRO A 117 12.16 -6.91 8.62
N GLU A 118 10.83 -6.95 8.77
CA GLU A 118 10.09 -8.00 9.48
C GLU A 118 10.54 -8.26 10.94
N ARG A 119 10.80 -7.19 11.69
CA ARG A 119 11.18 -7.28 13.11
C ARG A 119 9.96 -7.23 14.02
N THR A 120 10.06 -7.84 15.19
CA THR A 120 8.97 -7.96 16.16
C THR A 120 9.11 -6.93 17.28
N TRP A 121 8.02 -6.25 17.62
CA TRP A 121 7.87 -5.45 18.83
C TRP A 121 6.55 -5.81 19.50
N GLY A 122 6.59 -6.05 20.82
CA GLY A 122 5.43 -6.57 21.53
C GLY A 122 4.97 -7.89 20.92
N SER A 123 3.76 -7.90 20.36
CA SER A 123 3.15 -9.08 19.77
C SER A 123 2.87 -8.96 18.27
N SER A 124 3.42 -7.92 17.60
CA SER A 124 3.31 -7.74 16.15
C SER A 124 4.67 -7.70 15.49
N ARG A 125 4.65 -8.07 14.20
CA ARG A 125 5.77 -7.97 13.30
C ARG A 125 5.52 -6.79 12.38
N PHE A 126 6.47 -5.86 12.34
CA PHE A 126 6.41 -4.64 11.55
C PHE A 126 7.21 -4.79 10.27
N ASP A 127 6.76 -4.12 9.21
CA ASP A 127 7.35 -4.22 7.88
C ASP A 127 8.82 -3.83 7.89
N LEU A 128 9.16 -2.72 8.55
CA LEU A 128 10.54 -2.24 8.69
C LEU A 128 10.86 -1.70 10.08
N VAL A 129 12.14 -1.82 10.44
CA VAL A 129 12.78 -1.09 11.54
C VAL A 129 13.95 -0.30 10.99
N LEU A 130 13.99 0.99 11.28
CA LEU A 130 15.02 1.91 10.84
C LEU A 130 15.94 2.24 12.02
N GLN A 131 17.24 2.41 11.75
CA GLN A 131 18.22 2.77 12.77
C GLN A 131 19.06 3.94 12.30
N LYS A 132 19.30 4.89 13.21
CA LYS A 132 20.24 6.01 13.02
C LYS A 132 21.51 5.72 13.81
N ASP A 133 22.65 5.64 13.11
CA ASP A 133 23.93 5.20 13.69
C ASP A 133 24.44 6.20 14.74
N ALA A 134 24.29 7.50 14.47
CA ALA A 134 24.80 8.56 15.35
C ALA A 134 24.10 8.67 16.71
N SER A 135 22.81 8.34 16.79
CA SER A 135 22.00 8.47 18.02
C SER A 135 21.54 7.13 18.59
N ALA A 136 21.80 6.02 17.89
CA ALA A 136 21.18 4.71 18.12
C ALA A 136 19.64 4.75 18.14
N GLU A 137 19.01 5.81 17.59
CA GLU A 137 17.56 5.92 17.51
C GLU A 137 17.01 4.80 16.63
N THR A 138 15.96 4.14 17.13
CA THR A 138 15.23 3.10 16.41
C THR A 138 13.82 3.60 16.08
N ALA A 139 13.39 3.42 14.83
CA ALA A 139 12.04 3.72 14.40
C ALA A 139 11.34 2.50 13.82
N TRP A 140 10.07 2.31 14.18
CA TRP A 140 9.22 1.21 13.72
C TRP A 140 8.31 1.69 12.60
N LEU A 141 8.15 0.90 11.53
CA LEU A 141 7.38 1.33 10.38
C LEU A 141 6.43 0.23 9.90
N GLU A 142 5.20 0.64 9.64
CA GLU A 142 4.16 -0.17 9.00
C GLU A 142 3.69 0.50 7.71
N ALA A 143 3.58 -0.28 6.64
CA ALA A 143 3.04 0.12 5.36
C ALA A 143 1.59 -0.37 5.21
N LYS A 144 0.75 0.44 4.55
CA LYS A 144 -0.65 0.10 4.26
C LYS A 144 -0.93 0.34 2.78
N CYS A 145 -1.54 -0.63 2.11
CA CYS A 145 -1.99 -0.49 0.73
C CYS A 145 -3.42 0.08 0.72
N VAL A 146 -3.65 1.18 0.02
CA VAL A 146 -4.97 1.81 -0.14
C VAL A 146 -5.36 1.78 -1.60
N THR A 147 -6.46 1.10 -1.92
CA THR A 147 -7.00 0.97 -3.28
C THR A 147 -8.39 1.55 -3.42
N LEU A 148 -9.18 1.55 -2.35
CA LEU A 148 -10.53 2.12 -2.33
C LEU A 148 -10.44 3.65 -2.36
N VAL A 149 -11.08 4.27 -3.35
CA VAL A 149 -11.24 5.72 -3.45
C VAL A 149 -12.71 6.06 -3.59
N ARG A 150 -13.17 7.06 -2.82
CA ARG A 150 -14.50 7.69 -2.97
C ARG A 150 -14.32 9.19 -2.98
N GLU A 151 -14.84 9.86 -4.01
CA GLU A 151 -14.79 11.33 -4.13
C GLU A 151 -13.37 11.91 -3.95
N GLY A 152 -12.36 11.19 -4.45
CA GLY A 152 -10.95 11.55 -4.31
C GLY A 152 -10.30 11.18 -2.97
N ALA A 153 -11.06 10.78 -1.95
CA ALA A 153 -10.51 10.30 -0.69
C ALA A 153 -10.15 8.81 -0.78
N GLY A 154 -8.88 8.48 -0.55
CA GLY A 154 -8.43 7.11 -0.33
C GLY A 154 -8.89 6.61 1.04
N LEU A 155 -9.57 5.48 1.08
CA LEU A 155 -10.19 4.95 2.30
C LEU A 155 -9.51 3.65 2.72
N PHE A 156 -9.03 3.60 3.97
CA PHE A 156 -8.49 2.38 4.56
C PHE A 156 -9.12 2.09 5.93
N PRO A 157 -9.52 0.84 6.22
CA PRO A 157 -9.47 -0.32 5.34
C PRO A 157 -10.70 -0.43 4.41
N ASP A 158 -10.67 -1.36 3.46
CA ASP A 158 -11.81 -1.73 2.61
C ASP A 158 -12.61 -2.94 3.16
N ALA A 159 -12.13 -3.53 4.25
CA ALA A 159 -12.78 -4.56 5.06
C ALA A 159 -12.29 -4.45 6.53
N PRO A 160 -13.04 -4.90 7.55
CA PRO A 160 -12.58 -4.86 8.93
C PRO A 160 -11.21 -5.52 9.13
N THR A 161 -10.32 -4.89 9.89
CA THR A 161 -8.93 -5.32 10.09
C THR A 161 -8.48 -5.22 11.55
N GLU A 162 -8.68 -6.30 12.29
CA GLU A 162 -8.17 -6.43 13.66
C GLU A 162 -6.64 -6.33 13.71
N ARG A 163 -5.95 -6.93 12.73
CA ARG A 163 -4.49 -6.85 12.60
C ARG A 163 -4.02 -5.42 12.39
N GLY A 164 -4.68 -4.67 11.50
CA GLY A 164 -4.34 -3.27 11.25
C GLY A 164 -4.52 -2.41 12.50
N SER A 165 -5.64 -2.58 13.20
CA SER A 165 -5.91 -1.88 14.47
C SER A 165 -4.87 -2.21 15.54
N LYS A 166 -4.51 -3.50 15.69
CA LYS A 166 -3.48 -3.96 16.62
C LYS A 166 -2.12 -3.32 16.34
N HIS A 167 -1.69 -3.29 15.07
CA HIS A 167 -0.40 -2.70 14.68
C HIS A 167 -0.35 -1.20 15.04
N LEU A 168 -1.43 -0.46 14.77
CA LEU A 168 -1.52 0.97 15.13
C LEU A 168 -1.41 1.20 16.64
N LEU A 169 -2.12 0.39 17.44
CA LEU A 169 -2.06 0.51 18.90
C LEU A 169 -0.68 0.13 19.46
N GLU A 170 0.04 -0.82 18.84
CA GLU A 170 1.41 -1.13 19.24
C GLU A 170 2.41 -0.04 18.84
N LEU A 171 2.24 0.60 17.68
CA LEU A 171 3.02 1.79 17.31
C LEU A 171 2.71 2.97 18.24
N ALA A 172 1.45 3.12 18.68
CA ALA A 172 1.08 4.12 19.66
C ALA A 172 1.85 3.93 20.98
N LYS A 173 2.07 2.67 21.41
CA LYS A 173 2.92 2.38 22.59
C LYS A 173 4.37 2.79 22.38
N VAL A 174 4.91 2.63 21.16
CA VAL A 174 6.26 3.12 20.82
C VAL A 174 6.32 4.65 20.95
N GLY A 175 5.37 5.35 20.35
CA GLY A 175 5.30 6.82 20.40
C GLY A 175 5.11 7.36 21.82
N ALA A 176 4.20 6.76 22.60
CA ALA A 176 3.95 7.15 24.00
C ALA A 176 5.17 6.94 24.91
N ALA A 177 6.06 6.00 24.57
CA ALA A 177 7.34 5.80 25.25
C ALA A 177 8.45 6.76 24.78
N GLY A 178 8.13 7.75 23.92
CA GLY A 178 9.08 8.69 23.33
C GLY A 178 9.86 8.12 22.14
N GLY A 179 9.55 6.91 21.69
CA GLY A 179 10.15 6.28 20.51
C GLY A 179 9.64 6.86 19.19
N LYS A 180 10.26 6.45 18.08
CA LYS A 180 9.83 6.83 16.73
C LYS A 180 9.03 5.71 16.07
N ALA A 181 7.92 6.10 15.46
CA ALA A 181 7.04 5.17 14.75
C ALA A 181 6.43 5.86 13.52
N PHE A 182 6.29 5.09 12.44
CA PHE A 182 5.75 5.54 11.17
C PHE A 182 4.62 4.63 10.69
N VAL A 183 3.59 5.24 10.14
CA VAL A 183 2.60 4.55 9.30
C VAL A 183 2.62 5.21 7.93
N LEU A 184 2.89 4.43 6.90
CA LEU A 184 2.92 4.91 5.52
C LEU A 184 1.77 4.28 4.73
N PHE A 185 0.83 5.10 4.29
CA PHE A 185 -0.21 4.69 3.35
C PHE A 185 0.28 4.86 1.92
N PHE A 186 0.15 3.82 1.12
CA PHE A 186 0.46 3.82 -0.30
C PHE A 186 -0.88 3.78 -1.04
N LEU A 187 -1.30 4.93 -1.54
CA LEU A 187 -2.52 5.12 -2.31
C LEU A 187 -2.28 4.72 -3.76
N GLN A 188 -2.68 3.50 -4.10
CA GLN A 188 -2.41 2.87 -5.40
C GLN A 188 -3.60 3.03 -6.35
N HIS A 189 -4.28 4.18 -6.28
CA HIS A 189 -5.43 4.51 -7.12
C HIS A 189 -5.25 5.93 -7.66
N PRO A 190 -5.29 6.16 -8.99
CA PRO A 190 -4.93 7.44 -9.59
C PRO A 190 -5.90 8.57 -9.25
N GLY A 191 -7.19 8.25 -9.08
CA GLY A 191 -8.21 9.22 -8.65
C GLY A 191 -8.08 9.70 -7.20
N GLY A 192 -7.20 9.11 -6.38
CA GLY A 192 -7.06 9.50 -4.98
C GLY A 192 -6.17 10.76 -4.80
N VAL A 193 -6.56 11.68 -3.92
CA VAL A 193 -5.83 12.93 -3.62
C VAL A 193 -5.57 13.13 -2.12
N SER A 194 -6.09 12.25 -1.27
CA SER A 194 -5.88 12.23 0.18
C SER A 194 -6.07 10.81 0.70
N VAL A 195 -5.72 10.54 1.95
CA VAL A 195 -6.02 9.28 2.64
C VAL A 195 -6.69 9.55 3.98
N GLN A 196 -7.70 8.76 4.33
CA GLN A 196 -8.34 8.79 5.65
C GLN A 196 -8.80 7.39 6.08
N ALA A 197 -9.07 7.25 7.38
CA ALA A 197 -9.66 6.03 7.91
C ALA A 197 -11.10 5.86 7.41
N ASN A 198 -11.46 4.63 7.06
CA ASN A 198 -12.81 4.27 6.64
C ASN A 198 -13.69 3.97 7.87
N GLN A 199 -14.23 5.02 8.48
CA GLN A 199 -15.03 4.93 9.71
C GLN A 199 -16.25 4.00 9.57
N GLU A 200 -16.92 4.03 8.42
CA GLU A 200 -18.06 3.17 8.14
C GLU A 200 -17.68 1.68 8.10
N MET A 201 -16.47 1.38 7.59
CA MET A 201 -15.99 0.01 7.43
C MET A 201 -15.39 -0.56 8.71
N ASP A 202 -14.55 0.22 9.40
CA ASP A 202 -13.87 -0.22 10.61
C ASP A 202 -13.67 0.93 11.61
N PRO A 203 -14.67 1.20 12.48
CA PRO A 203 -14.55 2.25 13.48
C PRO A 203 -13.45 1.98 14.52
N LYS A 204 -13.06 0.71 14.73
CA LYS A 204 -11.95 0.36 15.64
C LYS A 204 -10.62 0.77 15.03
N PHE A 205 -10.44 0.57 13.72
CA PHE A 205 -9.25 1.04 13.01
C PHE A 205 -9.14 2.56 13.05
N THR A 206 -10.24 3.29 12.83
CA THR A 206 -10.24 4.77 12.92
C THR A 206 -9.84 5.24 14.31
N ALA A 207 -10.40 4.67 15.37
CA ALA A 207 -10.03 5.00 16.74
C ALA A 207 -8.55 4.69 17.02
N ALA A 208 -8.03 3.56 16.52
CA ALA A 208 -6.63 3.20 16.65
C ALA A 208 -5.70 4.18 15.89
N MET A 209 -6.12 4.67 14.72
CA MET A 209 -5.37 5.66 13.94
C MET A 209 -5.32 7.01 14.65
N ALA A 210 -6.44 7.44 15.25
CA ALA A 210 -6.49 8.63 16.09
C ALA A 210 -5.54 8.51 17.29
N ALA A 211 -5.59 7.38 18.01
CA ALA A 211 -4.73 7.12 19.15
C ALA A 211 -3.24 7.07 18.78
N ALA A 212 -2.88 6.46 17.65
CA ALA A 212 -1.51 6.45 17.14
C ALA A 212 -1.01 7.87 16.84
N ALA A 213 -1.80 8.69 16.16
CA ALA A 213 -1.44 10.07 15.86
C ALA A 213 -1.26 10.90 17.15
N GLN A 214 -2.17 10.78 18.12
CA GLN A 214 -2.08 11.44 19.42
C GLN A 214 -0.84 11.01 20.22
N ALA A 215 -0.42 9.75 20.09
CA ALA A 215 0.78 9.22 20.73
C ALA A 215 2.09 9.61 20.01
N GLY A 216 2.04 10.42 18.95
CA GLY A 216 3.23 10.89 18.24
C GLY A 216 3.73 9.97 17.12
N VAL A 217 2.92 9.00 16.68
CA VAL A 217 3.22 8.21 15.47
C VAL A 217 3.09 9.13 14.25
N ALA A 218 4.14 9.18 13.42
CA ALA A 218 4.14 9.96 12.19
C ALA A 218 3.39 9.22 11.08
N ILE A 219 2.31 9.80 10.56
CA ILE A 219 1.45 9.18 9.54
C ILE A 219 1.57 9.96 8.24
N HIS A 220 2.02 9.28 7.18
CA HIS A 220 2.15 9.87 5.84
C HIS A 220 1.40 9.04 4.81
N ALA A 221 1.06 9.67 3.69
CA ALA A 221 0.48 8.99 2.55
C ALA A 221 1.17 9.38 1.25
N TYR A 222 1.40 8.42 0.38
CA TYR A 222 1.95 8.63 -0.95
C TYR A 222 1.00 8.03 -1.99
N ARG A 223 0.55 8.84 -2.95
CA ARG A 223 -0.05 8.32 -4.17
C ARG A 223 1.04 7.69 -5.03
N VAL A 224 0.82 6.45 -5.45
CA VAL A 224 1.78 5.62 -6.18
C VAL A 224 1.25 5.34 -7.58
N LEU A 225 1.96 5.82 -8.59
CA LEU A 225 1.60 5.65 -10.01
C LEU A 225 2.73 4.94 -10.75
N PRO A 226 2.67 3.60 -10.87
CA PRO A 226 3.53 2.87 -11.78
C PRO A 226 3.19 3.19 -13.25
N ALA A 227 4.22 3.51 -14.02
CA ALA A 227 4.26 3.57 -15.47
C ALA A 227 5.25 2.52 -15.99
N GLU A 228 5.45 2.44 -17.31
CA GLU A 228 6.31 1.39 -17.91
C GLU A 228 7.74 1.39 -17.33
N GLU A 229 8.39 2.55 -17.27
CA GLU A 229 9.79 2.65 -16.83
C GLU A 229 9.97 3.17 -15.40
N THR A 230 8.96 3.84 -14.85
CA THR A 230 9.08 4.57 -13.58
C THR A 230 7.88 4.34 -12.67
N VAL A 231 8.08 4.51 -11.37
CA VAL A 231 7.00 4.69 -10.40
C VAL A 231 7.13 6.10 -9.84
N VAL A 232 6.04 6.86 -9.95
CA VAL A 232 5.95 8.20 -9.38
C VAL A 232 5.22 8.11 -8.04
N LEU A 233 5.86 8.61 -6.99
CA LEU A 233 5.26 8.78 -5.67
C LEU A 233 5.06 10.28 -5.41
N THR A 234 3.86 10.66 -5.00
CA THR A 234 3.52 12.04 -4.62
C THR A 234 2.92 12.01 -3.23
N GLU A 235 3.47 12.80 -2.29
CA GLU A 235 2.87 12.90 -0.96
C GLU A 235 1.48 13.54 -1.06
N VAL A 236 0.51 12.94 -0.36
CA VAL A 236 -0.87 13.41 -0.29
C VAL A 236 -1.28 13.57 1.18
N PRO A 237 -2.18 14.52 1.49
CA PRO A 237 -2.60 14.74 2.87
C PRO A 237 -3.26 13.50 3.48
N VAL A 238 -2.93 13.25 4.75
CA VAL A 238 -3.66 12.31 5.61
C VAL A 238 -4.69 13.12 6.41
N LEU A 239 -5.97 12.81 6.25
CA LEU A 239 -7.04 13.44 7.01
C LEU A 239 -7.27 12.60 8.27
N LEU A 240 -6.80 13.12 9.40
CA LEU A 240 -7.02 12.47 10.69
C LEU A 240 -8.47 12.68 11.15
N PRO A 241 -9.09 11.68 11.78
CA PRO A 241 -10.39 11.87 12.42
C PRO A 241 -10.29 12.96 13.48
N LEU A 242 -11.32 13.81 13.56
CA LEU A 242 -11.44 14.81 14.62
C LEU A 242 -11.46 14.10 15.98
N ALA A 243 -10.69 14.61 16.94
CA ALA A 243 -10.78 14.13 18.32
C ALA A 243 -12.19 14.43 18.84
N THR A 244 -12.95 13.38 19.15
CA THR A 244 -14.19 13.46 19.93
C THR A 244 -13.89 13.60 21.40
#